data_AF-A0A3C1GBR3-F1
#
_entry.id   AF-A0A3C1GBR3-F1
#
_cell.length_a   1.000
_cell.length_b   1.000
_cell.length_c   1.000
_cell.angle_alpha   90.00
_cell.angle_beta   90.00
_cell.angle_gamma   90.00
#
_symmetry.space_group_name_H-M   'P 1'
#
loop_
_entity.id
_entity.type
_entity.pdbx_description
1 polymer ?
#
loop_
_entity_poly.entity_id
_entity_poly.type
_entity_poly.pdbx_seq_one_letter_code
_entity_poly.pdbx_strand_id
1 'polypeptide(L)'
;MTTPDRPYLLERVDDAAVVQLYADGFADLSPADRVLAYHLSRAAIAGRDIYYDQRYAPSLEMRAVLESVVKHGGGVDADTLARIHHYTKLFWLNSGPHNNLTARKFVLRCDPDAFNRAVRAAAASGARFPARPGESLDDMLARLRPLFFDPDLDPIVTSKSPGLGQDILSASANNLHVGVTMADLEGFVERYPLNSRLVKRDGRLIEEIYRVGGRYGGEIAAIVRHLAAALPFAPEPTRDALSALVQYYQTGEKADREVYDIAWVRDRDARVDTINGFMEVYLDARGMKGAWESAVFYVNDGKTEAIRSIARHAQWFEDRMPFDPAYRKPGVTGIT
;
A
#
# COMPACT_ATOMS: atom_id res chain seq x y z
N MET A 1 -3.53 39.74 -0.89
CA MET A 1 -3.16 39.16 0.40
C MET A 1 -2.10 38.12 0.14
N THR A 2 -0.87 38.35 0.59
CA THR A 2 0.19 37.33 0.60
C THR A 2 -0.33 36.10 1.33
N THR A 3 -0.32 34.94 0.68
CA THR A 3 -0.60 33.66 1.35
C THR A 3 0.29 33.59 2.58
N PRO A 4 -0.25 33.33 3.79
CA PRO A 4 0.60 33.08 4.95
C PRO A 4 1.58 31.96 4.63
N ASP A 5 2.81 32.02 5.16
CA ASP A 5 3.83 30.97 5.00
C ASP A 5 3.23 29.63 5.43
N ARG A 6 2.76 28.86 4.44
CA ARG A 6 2.15 27.55 4.66
C ARG A 6 3.26 26.51 4.79
N PRO A 7 3.31 25.73 5.88
CA PRO A 7 4.33 24.69 6.03
C PRO A 7 4.06 23.53 5.06
N TYR A 8 4.91 23.39 4.04
CA TYR A 8 4.89 22.24 3.11
C TYR A 8 5.89 21.15 3.50
N LEU A 9 7.11 21.53 3.89
CA LEU A 9 8.10 20.58 4.39
C LEU A 9 7.91 20.42 5.91
N LEU A 10 7.54 19.21 6.34
CA LEU A 10 7.36 18.89 7.76
C LEU A 10 8.66 18.40 8.41
N GLU A 11 9.36 17.51 7.72
CA GLU A 11 10.58 16.88 8.22
C GLU A 11 11.39 16.30 7.06
N ARG A 12 12.70 16.11 7.26
CA ARG A 12 13.53 15.24 6.44
C ARG A 12 14.05 14.09 7.30
N VAL A 13 13.83 12.86 6.84
CA VAL A 13 14.31 11.62 7.47
C VAL A 13 15.21 10.92 6.47
N ASP A 14 16.52 10.97 6.72
CA ASP A 14 17.56 10.59 5.75
C ASP A 14 17.35 11.29 4.39
N ASP A 15 17.15 10.52 3.33
CA ASP A 15 16.93 10.99 1.95
C ASP A 15 15.46 11.33 1.65
N ALA A 16 14.52 11.00 2.55
CA ALA A 16 13.10 11.24 2.38
C ALA A 16 12.66 12.60 2.96
N ALA A 17 11.93 13.38 2.16
CA ALA A 17 11.23 14.57 2.62
C ALA A 17 9.77 14.22 2.94
N VAL A 18 9.32 14.50 4.15
CA VAL A 18 7.91 14.38 4.55
C VAL A 18 7.23 15.71 4.25
N VAL A 19 6.31 15.69 3.29
CA VAL A 19 5.62 16.88 2.81
C VAL A 19 4.13 16.85 3.13
N GLN A 20 3.59 18.01 3.49
CA GLN A 20 2.17 18.24 3.65
C GLN A 20 1.57 18.73 2.34
N LEU A 21 0.50 18.09 1.91
CA LEU A 21 -0.34 18.56 0.80
C LEU A 21 -1.63 19.15 1.37
N TYR A 22 -2.12 20.22 0.73
CA TYR A 22 -3.36 20.88 1.09
C TYR A 22 -4.44 20.54 0.09
N ALA A 23 -5.59 20.11 0.59
CA ALA A 23 -6.79 19.84 -0.18
C ALA A 23 -7.74 21.04 -0.12
N ASP A 24 -7.28 22.22 -0.58
CA ASP A 24 -8.02 23.49 -0.41
C ASP A 24 -9.43 23.48 -1.03
N GLY A 25 -9.60 22.87 -2.19
CA GLY A 25 -10.90 22.74 -2.87
C GLY A 25 -11.89 21.81 -2.16
N PHE A 26 -11.48 21.12 -1.09
CA PHE A 26 -12.39 20.31 -0.27
C PHE A 26 -13.49 21.15 0.39
N ALA A 27 -13.19 22.41 0.73
CA ALA A 27 -14.17 23.31 1.35
C ALA A 27 -15.30 23.70 0.36
N ASP A 28 -15.01 23.67 -0.94
CA ASP A 28 -15.94 24.02 -2.01
C ASP A 28 -16.84 22.86 -2.44
N LEU A 29 -16.57 21.64 -1.94
CA LEU A 29 -17.39 20.47 -2.19
C LEU A 29 -18.76 20.60 -1.52
N SER A 30 -19.78 20.02 -2.15
CA SER A 30 -21.11 19.94 -1.56
C SER A 30 -21.08 19.16 -0.23
N PRO A 31 -22.04 19.34 0.68
CA PRO A 31 -22.13 18.52 1.88
C PRO A 31 -22.12 17.01 1.59
N ALA A 32 -22.81 16.56 0.52
CA ALA A 32 -22.82 15.16 0.11
C ALA A 32 -21.44 14.67 -0.34
N ASP A 33 -20.76 15.43 -1.20
CA ASP A 33 -19.41 15.10 -1.69
C ASP A 33 -18.38 15.04 -0.56
N ARG A 34 -18.51 15.89 0.47
CA ARG A 34 -17.63 15.85 1.64
C ARG A 34 -17.85 14.58 2.48
N VAL A 35 -19.09 14.12 2.60
CA VAL A 35 -19.41 12.86 3.30
C VAL A 35 -18.94 11.65 2.48
N LEU A 36 -19.13 11.68 1.16
CA LEU A 36 -18.58 10.71 0.23
C LEU A 36 -17.05 10.61 0.39
N ALA A 37 -16.33 11.72 0.22
CA ALA A 37 -14.88 11.80 0.37
C ALA A 37 -14.39 11.33 1.76
N TYR A 38 -15.13 11.65 2.83
CA TYR A 38 -14.83 11.13 4.18
C TYR A 38 -14.89 9.60 4.21
N HIS A 39 -15.99 9.00 3.74
CA HIS A 39 -16.13 7.55 3.76
C HIS A 39 -15.10 6.85 2.86
N LEU A 40 -14.81 7.38 1.67
CA LEU A 40 -13.75 6.85 0.80
C LEU A 40 -12.38 6.95 1.49
N SER A 41 -12.10 8.05 2.20
CA SER A 41 -10.84 8.20 2.96
C SER A 41 -10.74 7.19 4.11
N ARG A 42 -11.86 6.91 4.79
CA ARG A 42 -11.91 5.88 5.84
C ARG A 42 -11.74 4.47 5.27
N ALA A 43 -12.27 4.20 4.08
CA ALA A 43 -12.03 2.96 3.36
C ALA A 43 -10.55 2.81 2.99
N ALA A 44 -9.90 3.88 2.49
CA ALA A 44 -8.47 3.88 2.22
C ALA A 44 -7.64 3.56 3.47
N ILE A 45 -7.91 4.22 4.61
CA ILE A 45 -7.16 3.97 5.85
C ILE A 45 -7.33 2.52 6.34
N ALA A 46 -8.50 1.92 6.15
CA ALA A 46 -8.80 0.57 6.59
C ALA A 46 -7.93 -0.50 5.90
N GLY A 47 -7.43 -0.25 4.69
CA GLY A 47 -6.57 -1.18 3.95
C GLY A 47 -5.07 -1.05 4.22
N ARG A 48 -4.63 -0.08 5.04
CA ARG A 48 -3.20 0.17 5.32
C ARG A 48 -2.45 -1.11 5.66
N ASP A 49 -2.99 -1.93 6.53
CA ASP A 49 -2.29 -3.10 7.08
C ASP A 49 -2.16 -4.24 6.07
N ILE A 50 -3.03 -4.28 5.05
CA ILE A 50 -2.91 -5.20 3.91
C ILE A 50 -1.57 -5.00 3.21
N TYR A 51 -1.21 -3.74 2.94
CA TYR A 51 0.03 -3.44 2.21
C TYR A 51 1.28 -3.71 3.03
N TYR A 52 1.28 -3.45 4.34
CA TYR A 52 2.39 -3.81 5.24
C TYR A 52 2.63 -5.32 5.21
N ASP A 53 1.57 -6.12 5.31
CA ASP A 53 1.67 -7.57 5.26
C ASP A 53 2.12 -8.07 3.87
N GLN A 54 1.53 -7.56 2.78
CA GLN A 54 1.93 -7.90 1.41
C GLN A 54 3.42 -7.62 1.17
N ARG A 55 3.92 -6.47 1.65
CA ARG A 55 5.32 -6.09 1.53
C ARG A 55 6.22 -7.01 2.30
N TYR A 56 5.95 -7.29 3.57
CA TYR A 56 6.79 -8.16 4.37
C TYR A 56 6.02 -8.61 5.61
N ALA A 57 5.69 -9.90 5.69
CA ALA A 57 4.77 -10.43 6.71
C ALA A 57 5.13 -10.03 8.16
N PRO A 58 6.42 -10.04 8.59
CA PRO A 58 6.78 -9.61 9.94
C PRO A 58 6.54 -8.12 10.23
N SER A 59 6.28 -7.28 9.23
CA SER A 59 6.19 -5.84 9.38
C SER A 59 5.10 -5.40 10.37
N LEU A 60 3.96 -6.09 10.42
CA LEU A 60 2.89 -5.75 11.36
C LEU A 60 3.34 -5.96 12.82
N GLU A 61 4.06 -7.05 13.09
CA GLU A 61 4.61 -7.35 14.42
C GLU A 61 5.73 -6.37 14.79
N MET A 62 6.65 -6.11 13.85
CA MET A 62 7.73 -5.13 14.03
C MET A 62 7.16 -3.74 14.32
N ARG A 63 6.16 -3.31 13.54
CA ARG A 63 5.48 -2.01 13.73
C ARG A 63 4.85 -1.91 15.10
N ALA A 64 4.17 -2.96 15.57
CA ALA A 64 3.55 -2.96 16.89
C ALA A 64 4.57 -2.81 18.02
N VAL A 65 5.75 -3.42 17.91
CA VAL A 65 6.85 -3.21 18.88
C VAL A 65 7.34 -1.76 18.85
N LEU A 66 7.64 -1.23 17.65
CA LEU A 66 8.13 0.13 17.48
C LEU A 66 7.14 1.18 18.02
N GLU A 67 5.87 1.08 17.61
CA GLU A 67 4.79 1.98 18.03
C GLU A 67 4.55 1.93 19.54
N SER A 68 4.70 0.76 20.16
CA SER A 68 4.59 0.59 21.61
C SER A 68 5.71 1.31 22.35
N VAL A 69 6.96 1.20 21.87
CA VAL A 69 8.09 1.94 22.47
C VAL A 69 7.93 3.46 22.24
N VAL A 70 7.57 3.88 21.03
CA VAL A 70 7.36 5.30 20.70
C VAL A 70 6.29 5.94 21.58
N LYS A 71 5.19 5.23 21.86
CA LYS A 71 4.08 5.75 22.68
C LYS A 71 4.37 5.71 24.19
N HIS A 72 5.22 4.80 24.65
CA HIS A 72 5.49 4.57 26.08
C HIS A 72 6.98 4.81 26.44
N GLY A 73 7.67 5.67 25.69
CA GLY A 73 9.12 5.86 25.78
C GLY A 73 9.64 6.64 26.99
N GLY A 74 8.78 7.02 27.95
CA GLY A 74 9.15 7.93 29.05
C GLY A 74 10.28 7.44 29.97
N GLY A 75 10.49 6.11 30.06
CA GLY A 75 11.59 5.49 30.82
C GLY A 75 12.75 4.96 29.97
N VAL A 76 12.77 5.27 28.66
CA VAL A 76 13.79 4.79 27.72
C VAL A 76 14.95 5.77 27.68
N ASP A 77 16.17 5.26 27.59
CA ASP A 77 17.37 6.06 27.32
C ASP A 77 17.18 6.97 26.09
N ALA A 78 17.59 8.23 26.20
CA ALA A 78 17.25 9.25 25.21
C ALA A 78 17.89 9.01 23.83
N ASP A 79 19.15 8.55 23.77
CA ASP A 79 19.82 8.24 22.50
C ASP A 79 19.21 7.00 21.84
N THR A 80 18.93 5.96 22.64
CA THR A 80 18.24 4.76 22.16
C THR A 80 16.85 5.09 21.62
N LEU A 81 16.08 5.90 22.35
CA LEU A 81 14.75 6.34 21.95
C LEU A 81 14.80 7.16 20.66
N ALA A 82 15.77 8.07 20.51
CA ALA A 82 15.95 8.85 19.29
C ALA A 82 16.24 7.96 18.06
N ARG A 83 17.07 6.92 18.22
CA ARG A 83 17.35 5.94 17.16
C ARG A 83 16.12 5.11 16.80
N ILE A 84 15.33 4.70 17.78
CA ILE A 84 14.05 4.00 17.56
C ILE A 84 13.06 4.92 16.84
N HIS A 85 12.95 6.20 17.21
CA HIS A 85 12.11 7.16 16.50
C HIS A 85 12.54 7.32 15.04
N HIS A 86 13.85 7.49 14.78
CA HIS A 86 14.38 7.61 13.43
C HIS A 86 14.01 6.39 12.57
N TYR A 87 14.31 5.19 13.08
CA TYR A 87 13.98 3.94 12.39
C TYR A 87 12.47 3.78 12.18
N THR A 88 11.65 4.13 13.17
CA THR A 88 10.18 4.03 13.08
C THR A 88 9.63 4.95 11.99
N LYS A 89 10.17 6.17 11.85
CA LYS A 89 9.78 7.08 10.77
C LYS A 89 10.14 6.51 9.40
N LEU A 90 11.36 6.00 9.21
CA LEU A 90 11.75 5.30 7.98
C LEU A 90 10.86 4.09 7.71
N PHE A 91 10.55 3.30 8.74
CA PHE A 91 9.69 2.13 8.66
C PHE A 91 8.28 2.50 8.19
N TRP A 92 7.69 3.58 8.73
CA TRP A 92 6.38 4.06 8.30
C TRP A 92 6.38 4.57 6.86
N LEU A 93 7.41 5.32 6.46
CA LEU A 93 7.55 5.85 5.09
C LEU A 93 7.67 4.73 4.06
N ASN A 94 8.29 3.61 4.43
CA ASN A 94 8.54 2.48 3.54
C ASN A 94 7.57 1.30 3.70
N SER A 95 6.58 1.44 4.59
CA SER A 95 5.63 0.38 4.95
C SER A 95 6.30 -0.95 5.32
N GLY A 96 7.42 -0.89 6.03
CA GLY A 96 8.26 -2.04 6.36
C GLY A 96 9.74 -1.69 6.48
N PRO A 97 10.62 -2.69 6.69
CA PRO A 97 12.05 -2.49 6.87
C PRO A 97 12.84 -2.45 5.55
N HIS A 98 12.18 -2.32 4.39
CA HIS A 98 12.80 -2.31 3.07
C HIS A 98 12.52 -1.00 2.35
N ASN A 99 13.54 -0.36 1.82
CA ASN A 99 13.42 0.92 1.10
C ASN A 99 12.50 0.77 -0.13
N ASN A 100 11.53 1.69 -0.30
CA ASN A 100 10.54 1.66 -1.36
C ASN A 100 11.12 1.77 -2.78
N LEU A 101 12.29 2.40 -2.94
CA LEU A 101 12.92 2.62 -4.24
C LEU A 101 13.93 1.52 -4.58
N THR A 102 14.78 1.15 -3.62
CA THR A 102 15.86 0.18 -3.86
C THR A 102 15.48 -1.27 -3.53
N ALA A 103 14.32 -1.47 -2.88
CA ALA A 103 13.85 -2.75 -2.34
C ALA A 103 14.75 -3.35 -1.24
N ARG A 104 15.85 -2.70 -0.86
CA ARG A 104 16.82 -3.23 0.11
C ARG A 104 16.42 -3.00 1.55
N LYS A 105 16.73 -3.96 2.41
CA LYS A 105 16.53 -3.87 3.85
C LYS A 105 17.40 -2.77 4.46
N PHE A 106 16.84 -2.07 5.44
CA PHE A 106 17.57 -1.21 6.38
C PHE A 106 17.31 -1.66 7.81
N VAL A 107 18.32 -1.51 8.66
CA VAL A 107 18.33 -2.03 10.05
C VAL A 107 18.29 -0.90 11.08
N LEU A 108 17.80 -1.22 12.28
CA LEU A 108 17.81 -0.31 13.41
C LEU A 108 19.25 -0.07 13.88
N ARG A 109 19.66 1.21 13.96
CA ARG A 109 21.04 1.61 14.25
C ARG A 109 21.26 1.92 15.74
N CYS A 110 20.95 0.95 16.61
CA CYS A 110 21.28 0.99 18.03
C CYS A 110 21.86 -0.36 18.49
N ASP A 111 22.45 -0.39 19.68
CA ASP A 111 22.85 -1.64 20.32
C ASP A 111 21.60 -2.53 20.56
N PRO A 112 21.62 -3.82 20.18
CA PRO A 112 20.46 -4.70 20.37
C PRO A 112 20.05 -4.87 21.84
N ASP A 113 21.00 -4.84 22.78
CA ASP A 113 20.66 -4.97 24.19
C ASP A 113 20.06 -3.65 24.73
N ALA A 114 20.47 -2.50 24.19
CA ALA A 114 19.80 -1.22 24.42
C ALA A 114 18.36 -1.23 23.91
N PHE A 115 18.09 -1.80 22.73
CA PHE A 115 16.73 -1.98 22.23
C PHE A 115 15.90 -2.87 23.16
N ASN A 116 16.46 -3.98 23.64
CA ASN A 116 15.78 -4.86 24.60
C ASN A 116 15.45 -4.12 25.91
N ARG A 117 16.38 -3.29 26.42
CA ARG A 117 16.13 -2.43 27.59
C ARG A 117 15.03 -1.41 27.31
N ALA A 118 15.01 -0.80 26.13
CA ALA A 118 13.96 0.13 25.72
C ALA A 118 12.57 -0.52 25.70
N VAL A 119 12.45 -1.72 25.13
CA VAL A 119 11.20 -2.50 25.10
C VAL A 119 10.74 -2.85 26.51
N ARG A 120 11.64 -3.29 27.40
CA ARG A 120 11.30 -3.59 28.81
C ARG A 120 10.89 -2.34 29.59
N ALA A 121 11.55 -1.20 29.38
CA ALA A 121 11.20 0.07 30.00
C ALA A 121 9.82 0.57 29.55
N ALA A 122 9.50 0.43 28.26
CA ALA A 122 8.17 0.71 27.72
C ALA A 122 7.12 -0.26 28.31
N ALA A 123 7.43 -1.55 28.46
CA ALA A 123 6.56 -2.54 29.10
C ALA A 123 6.25 -2.15 30.56
N ALA A 124 7.27 -1.79 31.32
CA ALA A 124 7.12 -1.28 32.69
C ALA A 124 6.28 0.01 32.75
N SER A 125 6.26 0.79 31.66
CA SER A 125 5.42 1.98 31.47
C SER A 125 4.02 1.66 30.89
N GLY A 126 3.60 0.39 30.93
CA GLY A 126 2.27 -0.05 30.54
C GLY A 126 2.09 -0.37 29.05
N ALA A 127 3.16 -0.44 28.26
CA ALA A 127 3.08 -0.86 26.86
C ALA A 127 2.68 -2.35 26.76
N ARG A 128 1.92 -2.69 25.72
CA ARG A 128 1.59 -4.07 25.36
C ARG A 128 2.33 -4.45 24.09
N PHE A 129 2.92 -5.63 24.08
CA PHE A 129 3.71 -6.13 22.96
C PHE A 129 3.05 -7.32 22.28
N PRO A 130 3.31 -7.56 20.99
CA PRO A 130 2.65 -8.60 20.19
C PRO A 130 3.23 -10.00 20.43
N ALA A 131 3.47 -10.37 21.69
CA ALA A 131 3.95 -11.71 22.05
C ALA A 131 2.92 -12.77 21.64
N ARG A 132 3.40 -13.88 21.11
CA ARG A 132 2.56 -15.02 20.73
C ARG A 132 1.96 -15.69 21.98
N PRO A 133 0.88 -16.48 21.85
CA PRO A 133 0.33 -17.22 22.98
C PRO A 133 1.41 -18.09 23.68
N GLY A 134 1.64 -17.83 24.97
CA GLY A 134 2.64 -18.54 25.77
C GLY A 134 4.09 -18.05 25.60
N GLU A 135 4.34 -17.05 24.76
CA GLU A 135 5.67 -16.49 24.53
C GLU A 135 5.99 -15.40 25.58
N SER A 136 7.16 -15.48 26.21
CA SER A 136 7.63 -14.42 27.09
C SER A 136 8.10 -13.19 26.30
N LEU A 137 8.20 -12.04 26.96
CA LEU A 137 8.74 -10.83 26.31
C LEU A 137 10.17 -11.04 25.81
N ASP A 138 10.98 -11.81 26.55
CA ASP A 138 12.36 -12.09 26.21
C ASP A 138 12.48 -13.04 25.00
N ASP A 139 11.60 -14.05 24.92
CA ASP A 139 11.54 -14.96 23.76
C ASP A 139 11.10 -14.21 22.50
N MET A 140 10.11 -13.32 22.62
CA MET A 140 9.68 -12.45 21.52
C MET A 140 10.84 -11.56 21.04
N LEU A 141 11.58 -10.93 21.96
CA LEU A 141 12.74 -10.10 21.63
C LEU A 141 13.85 -10.91 20.94
N ALA A 142 14.13 -12.12 21.42
CA ALA A 142 15.11 -13.01 20.80
C ALA A 142 14.71 -13.39 19.37
N ARG A 143 13.43 -13.74 19.15
CA ARG A 143 12.89 -14.10 17.84
C ARG A 143 12.89 -12.91 16.86
N LEU A 144 12.56 -11.71 17.32
CA LEU A 144 12.47 -10.53 16.46
C LEU A 144 13.82 -9.84 16.22
N ARG A 145 14.84 -10.11 17.04
CA ARG A 145 16.18 -9.52 16.93
C ARG A 145 16.74 -9.51 15.49
N PRO A 146 16.80 -10.63 14.75
CA PRO A 146 17.37 -10.59 13.40
C PRO A 146 16.54 -9.75 12.41
N LEU A 147 15.23 -9.61 12.62
CA LEU A 147 14.40 -8.77 11.76
C LEU A 147 14.81 -7.29 11.85
N PHE A 148 15.19 -6.82 13.04
CA PHE A 148 15.62 -5.44 13.26
C PHE A 148 17.08 -5.18 12.95
N PHE A 149 17.97 -6.17 13.12
CA PHE A 149 19.42 -5.95 13.18
C PHE A 149 20.26 -6.73 12.16
N ASP A 150 19.73 -7.81 11.56
CA ASP A 150 20.47 -8.60 10.58
C ASP A 150 20.20 -8.06 9.16
N PRO A 151 21.20 -7.47 8.48
CA PRO A 151 21.02 -6.96 7.12
C PRO A 151 20.93 -8.08 6.07
N ASP A 152 21.42 -9.29 6.38
CA ASP A 152 21.47 -10.43 5.46
C ASP A 152 20.22 -11.31 5.55
N LEU A 153 19.46 -11.21 6.65
CA LEU A 153 18.11 -11.78 6.71
C LEU A 153 17.15 -10.96 5.85
N ASP A 154 16.56 -11.59 4.84
CA ASP A 154 15.56 -11.00 3.95
C ASP A 154 16.05 -9.68 3.33
N PRO A 155 17.19 -9.66 2.62
CA PRO A 155 17.90 -8.42 2.28
C PRO A 155 17.16 -7.59 1.21
N ILE A 156 16.24 -8.20 0.47
CA ILE A 156 15.50 -7.58 -0.63
C ILE A 156 14.02 -7.99 -0.61
N VAL A 157 13.11 -7.01 -0.68
CA VAL A 157 11.67 -7.28 -0.64
C VAL A 157 11.14 -7.87 -1.95
N THR A 158 11.71 -7.44 -3.09
CA THR A 158 11.35 -7.94 -4.42
C THR A 158 12.62 -8.03 -5.27
N SER A 159 12.97 -9.25 -5.68
CA SER A 159 14.14 -9.53 -6.52
C SER A 159 13.69 -10.04 -7.89
N LYS A 160 13.80 -9.19 -8.92
CA LYS A 160 13.44 -9.55 -10.31
C LYS A 160 14.58 -10.19 -11.08
N SER A 161 15.80 -10.06 -10.57
CA SER A 161 17.02 -10.59 -11.21
C SER A 161 18.01 -10.98 -10.12
N PRO A 162 17.71 -12.04 -9.35
CA PRO A 162 18.65 -12.57 -8.38
C PRO A 162 19.87 -13.17 -9.11
N GLY A 163 20.90 -13.56 -8.37
CA GLY A 163 22.12 -14.13 -8.93
C GLY A 163 21.86 -15.41 -9.74
N LEU A 164 22.87 -15.82 -10.52
CA LEU A 164 22.76 -17.00 -11.39
C LEU A 164 22.27 -18.23 -10.62
N GLY A 165 21.19 -18.85 -11.12
CA GLY A 165 20.59 -20.05 -10.54
C GLY A 165 19.67 -19.81 -9.34
N GLN A 166 19.48 -18.56 -8.90
CA GLN A 166 18.54 -18.22 -7.85
C GLN A 166 17.13 -18.01 -8.42
N ASP A 167 16.13 -18.42 -7.65
CA ASP A 167 14.72 -18.31 -8.00
C ASP A 167 14.13 -16.96 -7.57
N ILE A 168 13.40 -16.29 -8.45
CA ILE A 168 12.88 -14.93 -8.20
C ILE A 168 11.84 -14.85 -7.07
N LEU A 169 11.11 -15.95 -6.80
CA LEU A 169 10.08 -15.98 -5.77
C LEU A 169 10.71 -16.20 -4.40
N SER A 170 11.55 -17.22 -4.27
CA SER A 170 12.23 -17.51 -3.00
C SER A 170 13.34 -16.50 -2.65
N ALA A 171 13.87 -15.76 -3.64
CA ALA A 171 14.79 -14.64 -3.40
C ALA A 171 14.08 -13.32 -3.04
N SER A 172 12.75 -13.26 -3.06
CA SER A 172 11.96 -12.09 -2.69
C SER A 172 11.35 -12.25 -1.31
N ALA A 173 11.56 -11.30 -0.41
CA ALA A 173 11.02 -11.38 0.96
C ALA A 173 9.52 -11.02 1.07
N ASN A 174 8.90 -10.50 0.01
CA ASN A 174 7.49 -10.15 0.04
C ASN A 174 6.57 -11.35 0.28
N ASN A 175 5.39 -11.07 0.81
CA ASN A 175 4.44 -12.09 1.25
C ASN A 175 3.40 -12.44 0.18
N LEU A 176 3.77 -12.38 -1.10
CA LEU A 176 2.87 -12.70 -2.22
C LEU A 176 2.94 -14.19 -2.58
N HIS A 177 4.07 -14.83 -2.28
CA HIS A 177 4.37 -16.23 -2.51
C HIS A 177 5.01 -16.84 -1.25
N VAL A 178 4.48 -17.95 -0.72
CA VAL A 178 5.01 -18.58 0.51
C VAL A 178 5.38 -20.03 0.26
N GLY A 179 6.69 -20.31 0.28
CA GLY A 179 7.22 -21.66 0.01
C GLY A 179 7.09 -22.10 -1.45
N VAL A 180 6.93 -21.14 -2.37
CA VAL A 180 6.73 -21.38 -3.81
C VAL A 180 7.99 -20.96 -4.58
N THR A 181 8.36 -21.74 -5.59
CA THR A 181 9.40 -21.42 -6.57
C THR A 181 8.80 -21.34 -7.97
N MET A 182 9.51 -20.78 -8.95
CA MET A 182 9.06 -20.76 -10.35
C MET A 182 8.87 -22.16 -10.93
N ALA A 183 9.68 -23.13 -10.50
CA ALA A 183 9.54 -24.52 -10.93
C ALA A 183 8.22 -25.15 -10.47
N ASP A 184 7.73 -24.77 -9.27
CA ASP A 184 6.44 -25.26 -8.77
C ASP A 184 5.25 -24.81 -9.63
N LEU A 185 5.42 -23.74 -10.41
CA LEU A 185 4.36 -23.16 -11.24
C LEU A 185 4.22 -23.84 -12.61
N GLU A 186 5.08 -24.80 -12.95
CA GLU A 186 4.99 -25.51 -14.21
C GLU A 186 3.64 -26.26 -14.32
N GLY A 187 2.85 -25.90 -15.33
CA GLY A 187 1.50 -26.44 -15.53
C GLY A 187 0.45 -25.95 -14.53
N PHE A 188 0.80 -25.10 -13.56
CA PHE A 188 -0.17 -24.50 -12.65
C PHE A 188 -0.90 -23.35 -13.32
N VAL A 189 -2.24 -23.40 -13.31
CA VAL A 189 -3.10 -22.32 -13.81
C VAL A 189 -3.65 -21.55 -12.63
N GLU A 190 -3.14 -20.33 -12.47
CA GLU A 190 -3.53 -19.43 -11.40
C GLU A 190 -4.88 -18.76 -11.72
N ARG A 191 -5.88 -18.91 -10.86
CA ARG A 191 -7.23 -18.38 -11.08
C ARG A 191 -7.38 -16.93 -10.59
N TYR A 192 -6.67 -16.55 -9.53
CA TYR A 192 -6.71 -15.23 -8.91
C TYR A 192 -5.33 -14.58 -8.90
N PRO A 193 -4.71 -14.36 -10.07
CA PRO A 193 -3.35 -13.81 -10.15
C PRO A 193 -3.24 -12.45 -9.46
N LEU A 194 -4.25 -11.59 -9.59
CA LEU A 194 -4.24 -10.23 -9.06
C LEU A 194 -4.47 -10.17 -7.54
N ASN A 195 -5.42 -10.95 -7.01
CA ASN A 195 -5.95 -10.78 -5.65
C ASN A 195 -5.90 -12.07 -4.82
N SER A 196 -4.78 -12.78 -4.85
CA SER A 196 -4.52 -13.88 -3.91
C SER A 196 -3.06 -13.93 -3.51
N ARG A 197 -2.77 -14.52 -2.34
CA ARG A 197 -1.42 -14.99 -1.99
C ARG A 197 -1.29 -16.44 -2.44
N LEU A 198 -0.21 -16.79 -3.12
CA LEU A 198 0.03 -18.18 -3.51
C LEU A 198 0.90 -18.87 -2.46
N VAL A 199 0.42 -19.98 -1.90
CA VAL A 199 1.15 -20.72 -0.87
C VAL A 199 1.32 -22.17 -1.27
N LYS A 200 2.49 -22.76 -0.96
CA LYS A 200 2.72 -24.19 -1.07
C LYS A 200 2.53 -24.82 0.32
N ARG A 201 1.53 -25.68 0.48
CA ARG A 201 1.25 -26.43 1.71
C ARG A 201 1.10 -27.90 1.38
N ASP A 202 1.84 -28.76 2.07
CA ASP A 202 1.81 -30.22 1.88
C ASP A 202 1.96 -30.65 0.40
N GLY A 203 2.86 -29.97 -0.31
CA GLY A 203 3.13 -30.22 -1.74
C GLY A 203 2.08 -29.67 -2.71
N ARG A 204 1.04 -28.97 -2.24
CA ARG A 204 -0.02 -28.40 -3.07
C ARG A 204 0.03 -26.88 -3.09
N LEU A 205 -0.23 -26.30 -4.25
CA LEU A 205 -0.41 -24.85 -4.42
C LEU A 205 -1.85 -24.45 -4.08
N ILE A 206 -1.99 -23.42 -3.25
CA ILE A 206 -3.26 -22.90 -2.76
C ILE A 206 -3.27 -21.38 -2.94
N GLU A 207 -4.33 -20.87 -3.55
CA GLU A 207 -4.59 -19.44 -3.66
C GLU A 207 -5.41 -18.96 -2.46
N GLU A 208 -4.79 -18.17 -1.59
CA GLU A 208 -5.47 -17.50 -0.48
C GLU A 208 -6.04 -16.16 -0.97
N ILE A 209 -7.29 -16.20 -1.42
CA ILE A 209 -7.99 -15.09 -2.07
C ILE A 209 -8.17 -13.92 -1.08
N TYR A 210 -7.90 -12.70 -1.56
CA TYR A 210 -8.13 -11.45 -0.85
C TYR A 210 -9.60 -11.03 -1.01
N ARG A 211 -10.41 -11.33 0.00
CA ARG A 211 -11.85 -11.03 0.03
C ARG A 211 -12.40 -11.09 1.45
N VAL A 212 -13.65 -10.65 1.64
CA VAL A 212 -14.40 -10.92 2.87
C VAL A 212 -14.45 -12.42 3.14
N GLY A 213 -14.09 -12.84 4.36
CA GLY A 213 -14.00 -14.25 4.73
C GLY A 213 -12.80 -15.01 4.14
N GLY A 214 -11.94 -14.34 3.37
CA GLY A 214 -10.66 -14.86 2.89
C GLY A 214 -9.47 -14.23 3.61
N ARG A 215 -8.32 -14.21 2.92
CA ARG A 215 -7.14 -13.49 3.40
C ARG A 215 -7.44 -11.98 3.43
N TYR A 216 -7.02 -11.31 4.50
CA TYR A 216 -7.36 -9.90 4.82
C TYR A 216 -8.85 -9.61 5.02
N GLY A 217 -9.66 -10.63 5.33
CA GLY A 217 -11.11 -10.48 5.42
C GLY A 217 -11.59 -9.44 6.44
N GLY A 218 -10.83 -9.20 7.52
CA GLY A 218 -11.18 -8.19 8.52
C GLY A 218 -10.99 -6.76 8.01
N GLU A 219 -9.84 -6.49 7.40
CA GLU A 219 -9.50 -5.21 6.76
C GLU A 219 -10.45 -4.92 5.59
N ILE A 220 -10.69 -5.92 4.73
CA ILE A 220 -11.60 -5.82 3.59
C ILE A 220 -13.05 -5.58 4.05
N ALA A 221 -13.51 -6.24 5.12
CA ALA A 221 -14.83 -5.96 5.68
C ALA A 221 -14.94 -4.51 6.21
N ALA A 222 -13.85 -3.96 6.77
CA ALA A 222 -13.81 -2.57 7.18
C ALA A 222 -13.82 -1.59 6.00
N ILE A 223 -13.13 -1.91 4.89
CA ILE A 223 -13.22 -1.19 3.62
C ILE A 223 -14.67 -1.19 3.13
N VAL A 224 -15.27 -2.38 2.97
CA VAL A 224 -16.65 -2.56 2.47
C VAL A 224 -17.67 -1.79 3.30
N ARG A 225 -17.54 -1.77 4.63
CA ARG A 225 -18.43 -1.00 5.51
C ARG A 225 -18.42 0.50 5.17
N HIS A 226 -17.24 1.05 4.87
CA HIS A 226 -17.13 2.46 4.51
C HIS A 226 -17.59 2.74 3.07
N LEU A 227 -17.29 1.85 2.12
CA LEU A 227 -17.80 1.97 0.74
C LEU A 227 -19.34 1.94 0.73
N ALA A 228 -19.96 1.00 1.46
CA ALA A 228 -21.41 0.89 1.57
C ALA A 228 -22.04 2.15 2.22
N ALA A 229 -21.39 2.70 3.25
CA ALA A 229 -21.85 3.94 3.90
C ALA A 229 -21.73 5.18 2.99
N ALA A 230 -20.87 5.13 1.97
CA ALA A 230 -20.71 6.21 0.99
C ALA A 230 -21.83 6.24 -0.06
N LEU A 231 -22.45 5.10 -0.37
CA LEU A 231 -23.42 4.94 -1.47
C LEU A 231 -24.57 5.97 -1.46
N PRO A 232 -25.20 6.32 -0.32
CA PRO A 232 -26.30 7.30 -0.30
C PRO A 232 -25.89 8.71 -0.73
N PHE A 233 -24.59 9.03 -0.67
CA PHE A 233 -24.05 10.35 -0.98
C PHE A 233 -23.40 10.40 -2.37
N ALA A 234 -23.25 9.25 -3.02
CA ALA A 234 -22.70 9.14 -4.35
C ALA A 234 -23.75 9.45 -5.42
N PRO A 235 -23.40 10.21 -6.49
CA PRO A 235 -24.16 10.22 -7.73
C PRO A 235 -24.36 8.82 -8.30
N GLU A 236 -25.36 8.62 -9.15
CA GLU A 236 -25.74 7.29 -9.66
C GLU A 236 -24.56 6.52 -10.31
N PRO A 237 -23.77 7.10 -11.25
CA PRO A 237 -22.64 6.37 -11.84
C PRO A 237 -21.56 5.97 -10.81
N THR A 238 -21.23 6.88 -9.90
CA THR A 238 -20.29 6.62 -8.81
C THR A 238 -20.81 5.53 -7.88
N ARG A 239 -22.12 5.55 -7.56
CA ARG A 239 -22.77 4.56 -6.72
C ARG A 239 -22.74 3.17 -7.35
N ASP A 240 -22.92 3.07 -8.66
CA ASP A 240 -22.84 1.81 -9.39
C ASP A 240 -21.42 1.23 -9.33
N ALA A 241 -20.41 2.08 -9.60
CA ALA A 241 -19.01 1.67 -9.48
C ALA A 241 -18.67 1.22 -8.05
N LEU A 242 -19.02 1.99 -7.03
CA LEU A 242 -18.76 1.62 -5.63
C LEU A 242 -19.51 0.35 -5.21
N SER A 243 -20.73 0.12 -5.71
CA SER A 243 -21.48 -1.10 -5.45
C SER A 243 -20.82 -2.32 -6.10
N ALA A 244 -20.33 -2.19 -7.34
CA ALA A 244 -19.55 -3.23 -8.02
C ALA A 244 -18.21 -3.50 -7.30
N LEU A 245 -17.55 -2.47 -6.76
CA LEU A 245 -16.34 -2.64 -5.96
C LEU A 245 -16.61 -3.42 -4.66
N VAL A 246 -17.72 -3.12 -3.98
CA VAL A 246 -18.17 -3.88 -2.81
C VAL A 246 -18.39 -5.35 -3.16
N GLN A 247 -19.05 -5.62 -4.29
CA GLN A 247 -19.26 -6.99 -4.78
C GLN A 247 -17.94 -7.71 -5.02
N TYR A 248 -16.99 -7.07 -5.72
CA TYR A 248 -15.65 -7.63 -5.93
C TYR A 248 -14.94 -7.96 -4.61
N TYR A 249 -15.01 -7.10 -3.60
CA TYR A 249 -14.43 -7.39 -2.29
C TYR A 249 -15.12 -8.53 -1.54
N GLN A 250 -16.41 -8.77 -1.79
CA GLN A 250 -17.14 -9.87 -1.19
C GLN A 250 -16.77 -11.21 -1.85
N THR A 251 -16.66 -11.26 -3.17
CA THR A 251 -16.47 -12.52 -3.92
C THR A 251 -15.00 -12.83 -4.21
N GLY A 252 -14.20 -11.79 -4.50
CA GLY A 252 -12.85 -11.89 -5.03
C GLY A 252 -12.78 -12.32 -6.50
N GLU A 253 -13.91 -12.40 -7.23
CA GLU A 253 -13.93 -12.96 -8.60
C GLU A 253 -13.47 -11.95 -9.65
N LYS A 254 -12.75 -12.44 -10.67
CA LYS A 254 -12.26 -11.62 -11.78
C LYS A 254 -13.40 -10.91 -12.53
N ALA A 255 -14.52 -11.60 -12.74
CA ALA A 255 -15.67 -11.02 -13.42
C ALA A 255 -16.25 -9.81 -12.67
N ASP A 256 -16.31 -9.86 -11.34
CA ASP A 256 -16.78 -8.74 -10.53
C ASP A 256 -15.80 -7.56 -10.57
N ARG A 257 -14.49 -7.85 -10.68
CA ARG A 257 -13.47 -6.81 -10.93
C ARG A 257 -13.68 -6.13 -12.28
N GLU A 258 -13.93 -6.90 -13.34
CA GLU A 258 -14.19 -6.36 -14.67
C GLU A 258 -15.45 -5.47 -14.69
N VAL A 259 -16.51 -5.88 -13.98
CA VAL A 259 -17.72 -5.06 -13.81
C VAL A 259 -17.40 -3.73 -13.12
N TYR A 260 -16.62 -3.76 -12.04
CA TYR A 260 -16.15 -2.55 -11.36
C TYR A 260 -15.35 -1.64 -12.29
N ASP A 261 -14.34 -2.17 -12.99
CA ASP A 261 -13.46 -1.38 -13.84
C ASP A 261 -14.24 -0.71 -14.99
N ILE A 262 -15.20 -1.42 -15.58
CA ILE A 262 -16.08 -0.87 -16.62
C ILE A 262 -16.99 0.24 -16.05
N ALA A 263 -17.55 0.04 -14.87
CA ALA A 263 -18.40 1.04 -14.22
C ALA A 263 -17.61 2.30 -13.86
N TRP A 264 -16.40 2.14 -13.30
CA TRP A 264 -15.52 3.22 -12.91
C TRP A 264 -15.09 4.07 -14.12
N VAL A 265 -14.67 3.45 -15.23
CA VAL A 265 -14.28 4.18 -16.45
C VAL A 265 -15.46 4.92 -17.11
N ARG A 266 -16.70 4.47 -16.87
CA ARG A 266 -17.91 5.14 -17.38
C ARG A 266 -18.29 6.37 -16.56
N ASP A 267 -17.85 6.48 -15.31
CA ASP A 267 -18.15 7.60 -14.43
C ASP A 267 -17.26 8.83 -14.73
N ARG A 268 -17.59 9.53 -15.82
CA ARG A 268 -16.78 10.64 -16.34
C ARG A 268 -17.01 11.98 -15.65
N ASP A 269 -18.09 12.08 -14.88
CA ASP A 269 -18.56 13.34 -14.28
C ASP A 269 -18.40 13.35 -12.75
N ALA A 270 -17.72 12.35 -12.18
CA ALA A 270 -17.44 12.24 -10.76
C ALA A 270 -16.70 13.48 -10.24
N ARG A 271 -17.31 14.18 -9.26
CA ARG A 271 -16.62 15.29 -8.57
C ARG A 271 -15.58 14.78 -7.58
N VAL A 272 -15.90 13.71 -6.88
CA VAL A 272 -15.04 12.98 -5.95
C VAL A 272 -14.89 11.57 -6.49
N ASP A 273 -13.65 11.10 -6.57
CA ASP A 273 -13.31 9.80 -7.13
C ASP A 273 -12.24 9.11 -6.27
N THR A 274 -12.07 7.80 -6.46
CA THR A 274 -11.16 6.97 -5.69
C THR A 274 -10.55 5.84 -6.51
N ILE A 275 -9.28 5.56 -6.20
CA ILE A 275 -8.70 4.25 -6.42
C ILE A 275 -8.79 3.51 -5.08
N ASN A 276 -9.27 2.27 -5.07
CA ASN A 276 -9.31 1.44 -3.87
C ASN A 276 -9.33 -0.04 -4.28
N GLY A 277 -8.20 -0.74 -4.18
CA GLY A 277 -8.09 -2.06 -4.78
C GLY A 277 -6.70 -2.67 -4.77
N PHE A 278 -6.61 -3.88 -5.34
CA PHE A 278 -5.35 -4.51 -5.72
C PHE A 278 -5.03 -4.09 -7.16
N MET A 279 -4.09 -3.18 -7.35
CA MET A 279 -3.90 -2.46 -8.62
C MET A 279 -2.57 -2.80 -9.27
N GLU A 280 -1.48 -2.25 -8.71
CA GLU A 280 -0.17 -2.28 -9.32
C GLU A 280 0.61 -3.55 -8.96
N VAL A 281 1.29 -4.14 -9.95
CA VAL A 281 1.96 -5.44 -9.81
C VAL A 281 3.47 -5.34 -9.56
N TYR A 282 3.98 -4.15 -9.25
CA TYR A 282 5.43 -3.91 -9.13
C TYR A 282 6.08 -4.65 -7.96
N LEU A 283 5.31 -4.92 -6.89
CA LEU A 283 5.79 -5.66 -5.72
C LEU A 283 6.05 -7.14 -6.04
N ASP A 284 5.42 -7.67 -7.09
CA ASP A 284 5.62 -9.05 -7.53
C ASP A 284 6.80 -9.14 -8.50
N ALA A 285 7.69 -10.10 -8.27
CA ALA A 285 8.78 -10.39 -9.19
C ALA A 285 8.26 -10.92 -10.54
N ARG A 286 7.10 -11.60 -10.56
CA ARG A 286 6.42 -12.08 -11.77
C ARG A 286 5.55 -11.01 -12.44
N GLY A 287 5.20 -9.94 -11.72
CA GLY A 287 4.26 -8.93 -12.21
C GLY A 287 2.82 -9.42 -12.36
N MET A 288 2.36 -10.34 -11.48
CA MET A 288 1.00 -10.88 -11.53
C MET A 288 0.12 -10.39 -10.37
N LYS A 289 0.71 -10.28 -9.16
CA LYS A 289 0.00 -10.00 -7.91
C LYS A 289 -0.15 -8.51 -7.67
N GLY A 290 -1.39 -8.06 -7.47
CA GLY A 290 -1.73 -6.67 -7.21
C GLY A 290 -1.42 -6.27 -5.76
N ALA A 291 -0.62 -5.23 -5.59
CA ALA A 291 -0.48 -4.53 -4.33
C ALA A 291 -1.77 -3.76 -3.99
N TRP A 292 -2.17 -3.80 -2.72
CA TRP A 292 -3.27 -2.98 -2.24
C TRP A 292 -2.84 -1.52 -2.20
N GLU A 293 -3.67 -0.66 -2.79
CA GLU A 293 -3.50 0.79 -2.75
C GLU A 293 -4.83 1.51 -2.68
N SER A 294 -4.78 2.77 -2.27
CA SER A 294 -5.91 3.66 -2.40
C SER A 294 -5.50 5.12 -2.52
N ALA A 295 -6.29 5.85 -3.30
CA ALA A 295 -6.25 7.31 -3.40
C ALA A 295 -7.68 7.83 -3.36
N VAL A 296 -7.89 8.99 -2.75
CA VAL A 296 -9.17 9.71 -2.77
C VAL A 296 -8.86 11.12 -3.23
N PHE A 297 -9.57 11.57 -4.25
CA PHE A 297 -9.30 12.84 -4.89
C PHE A 297 -10.60 13.47 -5.37
N TYR A 298 -10.52 14.75 -5.69
CA TYR A 298 -11.61 15.48 -6.31
C TYR A 298 -11.07 16.31 -7.47
N VAL A 299 -11.95 16.61 -8.41
CA VAL A 299 -11.60 17.34 -9.63
C VAL A 299 -11.19 18.77 -9.28
N ASN A 300 -10.08 19.23 -9.85
CA ASN A 300 -9.66 20.62 -9.81
C ASN A 300 -10.00 21.28 -11.15
N ASP A 301 -11.14 21.98 -11.22
CA ASP A 301 -11.66 22.53 -12.49
C ASP A 301 -10.65 23.41 -13.23
N GLY A 302 -9.92 24.25 -12.49
CA GLY A 302 -8.93 25.16 -13.05
C GLY A 302 -7.77 24.43 -13.72
N LYS A 303 -7.24 23.37 -13.09
CA LYS A 303 -6.17 22.55 -13.69
C LYS A 303 -6.70 21.62 -14.78
N THR A 304 -7.90 21.07 -14.61
CA THR A 304 -8.52 20.16 -15.58
C THR A 304 -8.76 20.85 -16.92
N GLU A 305 -9.13 22.13 -16.96
CA GLU A 305 -9.32 22.83 -18.25
C GLU A 305 -8.01 22.97 -19.04
N ALA A 306 -6.87 23.18 -18.36
CA ALA A 306 -5.57 23.19 -19.03
C ALA A 306 -5.25 21.83 -19.67
N ILE A 307 -5.54 20.72 -18.97
CA ILE A 307 -5.36 19.36 -19.49
C ILE A 307 -6.31 19.09 -20.66
N ARG A 308 -7.59 19.48 -20.55
CA ARG A 308 -8.58 19.37 -21.64
C ARG A 308 -8.14 20.14 -22.89
N SER A 309 -7.52 21.30 -22.70
CA SER A 309 -6.95 22.06 -23.81
C SER A 309 -5.85 21.29 -24.55
N ILE A 310 -4.97 20.61 -23.82
CA ILE A 310 -3.95 19.73 -24.42
C ILE A 310 -4.62 18.57 -25.18
N ALA A 311 -5.62 17.92 -24.56
CA ALA A 311 -6.35 16.80 -25.15
C ALA A 311 -7.06 17.18 -26.47
N ARG A 312 -7.65 18.39 -26.55
CA ARG A 312 -8.25 18.92 -27.80
C ARG A 312 -7.24 19.10 -28.93
N HIS A 313 -5.96 19.26 -28.61
CA HIS A 313 -4.87 19.39 -29.58
C HIS A 313 -4.07 18.10 -29.78
N ALA A 314 -4.57 16.94 -29.32
CA ALA A 314 -3.84 15.67 -29.41
C ALA A 314 -3.34 15.36 -30.83
N GLN A 315 -4.19 15.53 -31.85
CA GLN A 315 -3.76 15.31 -33.24
C GLN A 315 -2.67 16.30 -33.68
N TRP A 316 -2.76 17.57 -33.26
CA TRP A 316 -1.75 18.58 -33.61
C TRP A 316 -0.36 18.21 -33.09
N PHE A 317 -0.29 17.63 -31.89
CA PHE A 317 0.95 17.12 -31.30
C PHE A 317 1.45 15.87 -32.03
N GLU A 318 0.58 14.90 -32.28
CA GLU A 318 0.92 13.65 -33.01
C GLU A 318 1.54 13.96 -34.38
N ASP A 319 0.94 14.91 -35.12
CA ASP A 319 1.41 15.32 -36.44
C ASP A 319 2.81 15.95 -36.42
N ARG A 320 3.25 16.47 -35.26
CA ARG A 320 4.53 17.17 -35.05
C ARG A 320 5.56 16.37 -34.27
N MET A 321 5.26 15.12 -33.95
CA MET A 321 6.22 14.27 -33.27
C MET A 321 7.49 14.08 -34.12
N PRO A 322 8.68 14.05 -33.50
CA PRO A 322 9.95 14.00 -34.23
C PRO A 322 10.23 12.62 -34.84
N PHE A 323 9.39 11.62 -34.56
CA PHE A 323 9.52 10.29 -35.15
C PHE A 323 8.95 10.24 -36.58
N ASP A 324 9.35 9.20 -37.32
CA ASP A 324 8.99 8.98 -38.71
C ASP A 324 7.46 9.09 -38.92
N PRO A 325 6.98 9.83 -39.93
CA PRO A 325 5.56 9.93 -40.24
C PRO A 325 4.82 8.58 -40.32
N ALA A 326 5.49 7.50 -40.71
CA ALA A 326 4.90 6.16 -40.79
C ALA A 326 4.45 5.60 -39.42
N TYR A 327 4.95 6.14 -38.30
CA TYR A 327 4.53 5.75 -36.95
C TYR A 327 3.51 6.69 -36.33
N ARG A 328 3.15 7.79 -37.00
CA ARG A 328 2.14 8.74 -36.50
C ARG A 328 0.74 8.18 -36.69
N LYS A 329 -0.09 8.32 -35.68
CA LYS A 329 -1.47 7.83 -35.68
C LYS A 329 -2.42 8.87 -36.31
N PRO A 330 -3.28 8.49 -37.26
CA PRO A 330 -4.38 9.34 -37.70
C PRO A 330 -5.54 9.26 -36.71
N GLY A 331 -6.27 10.36 -36.52
CA GLY A 331 -7.51 10.40 -35.74
C GLY A 331 -7.33 10.20 -34.24
N VAL A 332 -6.19 10.63 -33.68
CA VAL A 332 -5.92 10.54 -32.24
C VAL A 332 -6.94 11.37 -31.48
N THR A 333 -7.65 10.71 -30.56
CA THR A 333 -8.53 11.35 -29.60
C THR A 333 -7.77 11.55 -28.30
N GLY A 334 -7.77 12.76 -27.76
CA GLY A 334 -7.19 13.04 -26.45
C GLY A 334 -7.96 12.31 -25.35
N ILE A 335 -7.24 11.69 -24.43
CA ILE A 335 -7.80 11.06 -23.23
C ILE A 335 -7.98 12.17 -22.18
N THR A 336 -9.18 12.32 -21.64
CA THR A 336 -9.56 13.35 -20.66
C THR A 336 -9.95 12.77 -19.34
#